data_AF-A0A1I3VV47-F1
#
_entry.id   AF-A0A1I3VV47-F1
#
_cell.length_a   1.000
_cell.length_b   1.000
_cell.length_c   1.000
_cell.angle_alpha   90.00
_cell.angle_beta   90.00
_cell.angle_gamma   90.00
#
_symmetry.space_group_name_H-M   'P 1'
#
loop_
_entity.id
_entity.type
_entity.pdbx_description
1 polymer ?
#
loop_
_entity_poly.entity_id
_entity_poly.type
_entity_poly.pdbx_seq_one_letter_code
_entity_poly.pdbx_strand_id
1 'polypeptide(L)'
;MERTVQSTTTKEVSTATVDGWNLTFTSESGTNANVNVQGQKSEHYMNAYANATSNHVGFSNGAFDAALATAVAEEMELILNPVE
;
A
#
# COMPACT_ATOMS: atom_id res chain seq x y z
N MET A 1 -15.14 2.26 4.75
CA MET A 1 -13.71 2.35 5.10
C MET A 1 -13.49 3.73 5.70
N GLU A 2 -13.13 3.82 6.98
CA GLU A 2 -12.71 5.10 7.56
C GLU A 2 -11.22 5.28 7.29
N ARG A 3 -10.86 6.32 6.53
CA ARG A 3 -9.48 6.69 6.21
C ARG A 3 -9.06 7.85 7.11
N THR A 4 -7.94 7.70 7.81
CA THR A 4 -7.21 8.83 8.39
C THR A 4 -6.06 9.18 7.46
N VAL A 5 -6.07 10.39 6.91
CA VAL A 5 -5.07 10.87 5.94
C VAL A 5 -4.25 11.97 6.60
N GLN A 6 -2.93 11.79 6.64
CA GLN A 6 -1.99 12.85 7.03
C GLN A 6 -1.06 13.15 5.85
N SER A 7 -1.20 14.35 5.28
CA SER A 7 -0.47 14.75 4.08
C SER A 7 0.39 15.98 4.30
N THR A 8 1.57 16.00 3.68
CA THR A 8 2.35 17.18 3.35
C THR A 8 2.30 17.40 1.84
N THR A 9 3.00 18.40 1.30
CA THR A 9 3.01 18.71 -0.14
C THR A 9 3.47 17.55 -1.02
N THR A 10 4.29 16.63 -0.49
CA THR A 10 4.95 15.57 -1.27
C THR A 10 4.79 14.18 -0.66
N LYS A 11 4.05 14.04 0.45
CA LYS A 11 3.92 12.77 1.17
C LYS A 11 2.54 12.64 1.78
N GLU A 12 1.90 11.51 1.56
CA GLU A 12 0.62 11.16 2.17
C GLU A 12 0.75 9.81 2.88
N VAL A 13 0.19 9.73 4.09
CA VAL A 13 0.05 8.48 4.83
C VAL A 13 -1.43 8.20 5.02
N SER A 14 -1.87 7.00 4.63
CA SER A 14 -3.24 6.53 4.86
C SER A 14 -3.25 5.11 5.42
N THR A 15 -4.25 4.78 6.23
CA THR A 15 -4.41 3.45 6.82
C THR A 15 -5.69 2.77 6.33
N ALA A 16 -5.68 1.44 6.28
CA ALA A 16 -6.81 0.61 5.87
C ALA A 16 -6.84 -0.69 6.67
N THR A 17 -8.02 -1.31 6.76
CA THR A 17 -8.15 -2.69 7.25
C THR A 17 -8.86 -3.53 6.20
N VAL A 18 -8.24 -4.64 5.79
CA VAL A 18 -8.77 -5.58 4.80
C VAL A 18 -8.59 -7.01 5.32
N ASP A 19 -9.68 -7.77 5.50
CA ASP A 19 -9.64 -9.17 5.97
C ASP A 19 -8.75 -9.42 7.20
N GLY A 20 -8.74 -8.46 8.13
CA GLY A 20 -7.94 -8.48 9.36
C GLY A 20 -6.49 -8.03 9.22
N TRP A 21 -6.05 -7.66 8.01
CA TRP A 21 -4.79 -6.97 7.78
C TRP A 21 -4.93 -5.48 8.06
N ASN A 22 -4.09 -4.95 8.93
CA ASN A 22 -3.93 -3.51 9.10
C ASN A 22 -2.84 -3.03 8.15
N LEU A 23 -3.23 -2.18 7.20
CA LEU A 23 -2.37 -1.66 6.15
C LEU A 23 -2.07 -0.18 6.41
N THR A 24 -0.83 0.21 6.18
CA THR A 24 -0.38 1.61 6.16
C THR A 24 0.25 1.90 4.81
N PHE A 25 -0.41 2.73 4.03
CA PHE A 25 0.07 3.26 2.76
C PHE A 25 0.85 4.55 3.03
N THR A 26 2.02 4.65 2.44
CA THR A 26 2.84 5.87 2.41
C THR A 26 3.12 6.18 0.96
N SER A 27 2.47 7.20 0.42
CA SER A 27 2.73 7.69 -0.92
C SER A 27 3.61 8.93 -0.88
N GLU A 28 4.52 9.01 -1.84
CA GLU A 28 5.33 10.20 -2.09
C GLU A 28 5.11 10.62 -3.54
N SER A 29 4.94 11.92 -3.78
CA SER A 29 4.66 12.49 -5.10
C SER A 29 5.84 13.32 -5.63
N GLY A 30 5.87 13.58 -6.94
CA GLY A 30 6.92 14.34 -7.62
C GLY A 30 7.85 13.46 -8.47
N THR A 31 9.10 13.89 -8.66
CA THR A 31 10.07 13.24 -9.57
C THR A 31 10.35 11.77 -9.21
N ASN A 32 10.21 11.40 -7.94
CA ASN A 32 10.42 10.05 -7.43
C ASN A 32 9.14 9.48 -6.83
N ALA A 33 8.01 9.67 -7.52
CA ALA A 33 6.72 9.20 -7.03
C ALA A 33 6.77 7.70 -6.72
N ASN A 34 6.37 7.34 -5.50
CA ASN A 34 6.38 5.97 -5.04
C ASN A 34 5.28 5.75 -3.99
N VAL A 35 4.88 4.50 -3.82
CA VAL A 35 3.96 4.07 -2.78
C VAL A 35 4.60 2.91 -2.05
N ASN A 36 4.60 2.95 -0.73
CA ASN A 36 5.00 1.86 0.14
C ASN A 36 3.81 1.43 0.97
N VAL A 37 3.61 0.13 1.14
CA VAL A 37 2.53 -0.41 1.96
C VAL A 37 3.12 -1.39 2.96
N GLN A 38 2.81 -1.17 4.23
CA GLN A 38 3.12 -2.11 5.30
C GLN A 38 1.82 -2.70 5.81
N GLY A 39 1.73 -4.03 5.82
CA GLY A 39 0.58 -4.77 6.31
C GLY A 39 0.97 -5.67 7.47
N GLN A 40 0.09 -5.77 8.46
CA GLN A 40 0.22 -6.74 9.55
C GLN A 40 -1.10 -7.42 9.88
N LYS A 41 -1.07 -8.74 10.07
CA LYS A 41 -2.16 -9.56 10.61
C LYS A 41 -1.58 -10.54 11.61
N SER A 42 -1.84 -10.33 12.90
CA SER A 42 -1.21 -11.11 13.98
C SER A 42 0.33 -11.08 13.87
N GLU A 43 0.96 -12.23 13.66
CA GLU A 43 2.41 -12.42 13.51
C GLU A 43 2.89 -12.41 12.04
N HIS A 44 1.97 -12.18 11.12
CA HIS A 44 2.22 -12.14 9.69
C HIS A 44 2.41 -10.72 9.19
N TYR A 45 3.32 -10.56 8.22
CA TYR A 45 3.65 -9.26 7.66
C TYR A 45 3.55 -9.28 6.14
N MET A 46 3.19 -8.13 5.60
CA MET A 46 3.14 -7.84 4.18
C MET A 46 3.91 -6.54 3.95
N ASN A 47 4.72 -6.52 2.91
CA ASN A 47 5.38 -5.31 2.44
C ASN A 47 5.17 -5.20 0.94
N ALA A 48 4.65 -4.07 0.50
CA ALA A 48 4.50 -3.76 -0.90
C ALA A 48 5.16 -2.43 -1.22
N TYR A 49 5.61 -2.31 -2.47
CA TYR A 49 6.15 -1.08 -3.00
C TYR A 49 5.75 -0.97 -4.47
N ALA A 50 5.43 0.25 -4.89
CA ALA A 50 5.22 0.58 -6.28
C ALA A 50 5.89 1.92 -6.62
N ASN A 51 6.37 2.02 -7.85
CA ASN A 51 6.79 3.26 -8.50
C ASN A 51 6.48 3.17 -10.01
N ALA A 52 6.91 4.16 -10.78
CA ALA A 52 6.68 4.22 -12.23
C ALA A 52 7.18 3.00 -13.05
N THR A 53 8.03 2.13 -12.48
CA THR A 53 8.68 1.02 -13.21
C THR A 53 8.48 -0.36 -12.58
N SER A 54 8.02 -0.41 -11.33
CA SER A 54 8.01 -1.62 -10.53
C SER A 54 6.82 -1.61 -9.61
N ASN A 55 6.18 -2.76 -9.48
CA ASN A 55 5.12 -3.03 -8.53
C ASN A 55 5.43 -4.40 -7.91
N HIS A 56 5.58 -4.43 -6.60
CA HIS A 56 5.93 -5.64 -5.86
C HIS A 56 5.09 -5.74 -4.60
N VAL A 57 4.51 -6.93 -4.37
CA VAL A 57 3.82 -7.27 -3.14
C VAL A 57 4.46 -8.54 -2.56
N GLY A 58 4.99 -8.44 -1.35
CA GLY A 58 5.66 -9.52 -0.65
C GLY A 58 5.00 -9.84 0.67
N PHE A 59 5.04 -11.12 1.05
CA PHE A 59 4.55 -11.63 2.33
C PHE A 59 5.69 -12.34 3.06
N SER A 60 5.67 -12.28 4.38
CA SER A 60 6.57 -13.05 5.22
C SER A 60 5.80 -13.86 6.25
N ASN A 61 6.49 -14.81 6.89
CA ASN A 61 5.92 -15.71 7.91
C ASN A 61 4.70 -16.51 7.43
N GLY A 62 4.73 -17.01 6.18
CA GLY A 62 3.77 -18.01 5.66
C GLY A 62 2.38 -17.47 5.26
N ALA A 63 2.19 -16.16 5.21
CA ALA A 63 0.88 -15.53 5.14
C ALA A 63 0.41 -15.12 3.74
N PHE A 64 0.77 -15.89 2.71
CA PHE A 64 0.43 -15.50 1.35
C PHE A 64 -1.10 -15.45 1.17
N ASP A 65 -1.59 -14.26 0.80
CA ASP A 65 -2.99 -13.98 0.55
C ASP A 65 -3.13 -13.33 -0.82
N ALA A 66 -3.58 -14.11 -1.80
CA ALA A 66 -3.65 -13.67 -3.19
C ALA A 66 -4.67 -12.53 -3.40
N ALA A 67 -5.79 -12.55 -2.67
CA ALA A 67 -6.82 -11.52 -2.79
C ALA A 67 -6.30 -10.18 -2.24
N LEU A 68 -5.64 -10.22 -1.08
CA LEU A 68 -4.96 -9.04 -0.53
C LEU A 68 -3.88 -8.53 -1.47
N ALA A 69 -3.08 -9.44 -2.07
CA ALA A 69 -2.00 -9.06 -2.96
C ALA A 69 -2.52 -8.28 -4.18
N THR A 70 -3.58 -8.77 -4.81
CA THR A 70 -4.23 -8.09 -5.93
C THR A 70 -4.81 -6.74 -5.50
N ALA A 71 -5.58 -6.69 -4.41
CA ALA A 71 -6.19 -5.46 -3.93
C ALA A 71 -5.15 -4.37 -3.60
N VAL A 72 -4.03 -4.74 -2.96
CA VAL A 72 -2.96 -3.78 -2.66
C VAL A 72 -2.22 -3.34 -3.92
N ALA A 73 -1.98 -4.24 -4.88
CA ALA A 73 -1.36 -3.87 -6.16
C ALA A 73 -2.22 -2.86 -6.94
N GLU A 74 -3.55 -3.07 -6.98
CA GLU A 74 -4.51 -2.17 -7.63
C GLU A 74 -4.58 -0.80 -6.95
N GLU A 75 -4.67 -0.77 -5.60
CA GLU A 75 -4.72 0.49 -4.86
C GLU A 75 -3.42 1.30 -5.04
N MET A 76 -2.25 0.65 -5.02
CA MET A 76 -0.98 1.34 -5.27
C MET A 76 -0.92 1.96 -6.67
N GLU A 77 -1.45 1.28 -7.69
CA GLU A 77 -1.52 1.78 -9.07
C GLU A 77 -2.44 3.00 -9.14
N LEU A 78 -3.62 2.96 -8.50
CA LEU A 78 -4.55 4.09 -8.45
C LEU A 78 -3.97 5.31 -7.72
N ILE A 79 -3.17 5.09 -6.68
CA ILE A 79 -2.49 6.17 -5.95
C ILE A 79 -1.41 6.83 -6.83
N LEU A 80 -0.65 6.04 -7.61
CA LEU A 80 0.38 6.55 -8.52
C LEU A 80 -0.21 7.24 -9.75
N ASN A 81 -1.28 6.67 -10.31
CA ASN A 81 -1.93 7.08 -11.54
C ASN A 81 -3.43 7.34 -11.29
N PRO A 82 -3.79 8.43 -10.57
CA PRO A 82 -5.18 8.75 -10.32
C PRO A 82 -5.90 9.00 -11.65
N VAL A 83 -7.02 8.31 -11.86
CA VAL A 83 -7.87 8.53 -13.04
C VAL A 83 -8.53 9.91 -12.90
N GLU A 84 -8.30 10.79 -13.89
CA GLU A 84 -8.92 12.12 -13.99
C GLU A 84 -10.44 12.07 -14.21
#